data_AF-A0A4Y2SYC3-F1
#
_entry.id   AF-A0A4Y2SYC3-F1
#
_cell.length_a   1.000
_cell.length_b   1.000
_cell.length_c   1.000
_cell.angle_alpha   90.00
_cell.angle_beta   90.00
_cell.angle_gamma   90.00
#
_symmetry.space_group_name_H-M   'P 1'
#
loop_
_entity.id
_entity.type
_entity.pdbx_description
1 polymer ?
#
loop_
_entity_poly.entity_id
_entity_poly.type
_entity_poly.pdbx_seq_one_letter_code
_entity_poly.pdbx_strand_id
1 'polypeptide(L)'
;MKVVGFKKGRVIKACLAVIALICIVAFFLPKPKGFDGSLGSALANRGRSVPRRQGAVFRKDVLGNFEPQPTDTVREGPGENGKAHYARPEDQNEVAQVMMEYGINMVVSDQIALDRSTPDKRLPECKYWQYPSDLPTTSVVIVFHNEGWSTLLRTIHSVLNRSPPQFLKEVVLVDDFSDKENLKGDLEDYIRQFGQKVRLYRNKQREGLIRSRTYGAQYATSEVIVFLDAHCEVNANWLPPLLSPIYVNRVATRPGNLENRE
;
A
#
# COMPACT_ATOMS: atom_id res chain seq x y z
N MET A 1 -4.79 -7.44 -72.49
CA MET A 1 -4.50 -6.05 -72.08
C MET A 1 -3.28 -6.06 -71.17
N LYS A 2 -2.14 -5.50 -71.63
CA LYS A 2 -0.88 -5.47 -70.87
C LYS A 2 -0.91 -4.28 -69.92
N VAL A 3 -1.04 -4.52 -68.61
CA VAL A 3 -0.95 -3.46 -67.60
C VAL A 3 0.49 -3.34 -67.13
N VAL A 4 1.03 -2.14 -67.33
CA VAL A 4 2.44 -1.75 -67.22
C VAL A 4 2.88 -1.73 -65.74
N GLY A 5 3.90 -2.52 -65.42
CA GLY A 5 4.53 -2.54 -64.09
C GLY A 5 5.31 -1.24 -63.80
N PHE A 6 4.72 -0.37 -62.98
CA PHE A 6 5.31 0.90 -62.54
C PHE A 6 6.44 0.62 -61.52
N LYS A 7 7.70 0.79 -61.94
CA LYS A 7 8.89 0.47 -61.14
C LYS A 7 9.03 1.44 -59.94
N LYS A 8 8.63 1.00 -58.74
CA LYS A 8 8.74 1.69 -57.43
C LYS A 8 10.08 2.41 -57.18
N GLY A 9 11.17 1.94 -57.78
CA GLY A 9 12.51 2.54 -57.64
C GLY A 9 12.69 3.95 -58.24
N ARG A 10 11.86 4.37 -59.22
CA ARG A 10 11.94 5.74 -59.78
C ARG A 10 11.30 6.78 -58.88
N VAL A 11 10.22 6.44 -58.18
CA VAL A 11 9.49 7.35 -57.29
C VAL A 11 10.32 7.65 -56.03
N ILE A 12 10.97 6.62 -55.45
CA ILE A 12 11.82 6.78 -54.27
C ILE A 12 13.02 7.69 -54.56
N LYS A 13 13.66 7.52 -55.73
CA LYS A 13 14.77 8.38 -56.16
C LYS A 13 14.32 9.83 -56.40
N ALA A 14 13.12 10.03 -56.94
CA ALA A 14 12.55 11.37 -57.10
C ALA A 14 12.25 12.04 -55.74
N CYS A 15 11.67 11.32 -54.78
CA CYS A 15 11.41 11.87 -53.45
C CYS A 15 12.69 12.23 -52.70
N LEU A 16 13.73 11.38 -52.77
CA LEU A 16 15.02 11.68 -52.13
C LEU A 16 15.70 12.90 -52.76
N ALA A 17 15.61 13.07 -54.08
CA ALA A 17 16.14 14.24 -54.77
C ALA A 17 15.40 15.53 -54.36
N VAL A 18 14.08 15.48 -54.18
CA VAL A 18 13.28 16.63 -53.71
C VAL A 18 13.62 16.99 -52.27
N ILE A 19 13.78 16.01 -51.38
CA ILE A 19 14.17 16.26 -49.99
C ILE A 19 15.58 16.88 -49.93
N ALA A 20 16.53 16.37 -50.71
CA ALA A 20 17.87 16.94 -50.79
C ALA A 20 17.85 18.39 -51.29
N LEU A 21 17.01 18.70 -52.29
CA LEU A 21 16.84 20.07 -52.79
C LEU A 21 16.26 21.00 -51.72
N ILE A 22 15.26 20.54 -50.95
CA ILE A 22 14.66 21.31 -49.84
C ILE A 22 15.69 21.58 -48.74
N CYS A 23 16.52 20.59 -48.38
CA CYS A 23 17.58 20.76 -47.40
C CYS A 23 18.66 21.75 -47.86
N ILE A 24 19.04 21.71 -49.14
CA ILE A 24 20.00 22.67 -49.71
C ILE A 24 19.41 24.09 -49.70
N VAL A 25 18.15 24.25 -50.12
CA VAL A 25 17.47 25.55 -50.09
C VAL A 25 17.35 26.08 -48.66
N ALA A 26 17.02 25.23 -47.68
CA ALA A 26 16.95 25.62 -46.27
C ALA A 26 18.33 25.98 -45.67
N PHE A 27 19.43 25.43 -46.20
CA PHE A 27 20.78 25.76 -45.77
C PHE A 27 21.27 27.11 -46.31
N PHE A 28 20.86 27.48 -47.54
CA PHE A 28 21.29 28.71 -48.19
C PHE A 28 20.32 29.90 -48.02
N LEU A 29 19.13 29.68 -47.44
CA LEU A 29 18.26 30.78 -47.05
C LEU A 29 18.77 31.44 -45.75
N PRO A 30 18.94 32.78 -45.73
CA PRO A 30 19.29 33.49 -44.50
C PRO A 30 18.18 33.29 -43.48
N LYS A 31 18.53 32.75 -42.30
CA LYS A 31 17.59 32.58 -41.19
C LYS A 31 16.95 33.94 -40.85
N PRO A 32 15.62 34.03 -40.67
CA PRO A 32 14.98 35.28 -40.29
C PRO A 32 15.56 35.78 -38.97
N LYS A 33 16.10 37.00 -38.99
CA LYS A 33 16.52 37.72 -37.77
C LYS A 33 15.25 38.14 -37.04
N GLY A 34 14.94 37.49 -35.91
CA GLY A 34 13.83 37.91 -35.05
C GLY A 34 13.02 36.81 -34.35
N PHE A 35 13.60 35.64 -34.06
CA PHE A 35 12.99 34.71 -33.11
C PHE A 35 13.87 34.62 -31.87
N ASP A 36 13.86 35.70 -31.08
CA ASP A 36 14.44 35.74 -29.75
C ASP A 36 13.77 34.69 -28.86
N GLY A 37 14.59 33.98 -28.09
CA GLY A 37 14.22 32.89 -27.17
C GLY A 37 13.38 33.31 -25.97
N SER A 38 12.34 34.13 -26.17
CA SER A 38 11.38 34.54 -25.14
C SER A 38 10.23 33.54 -24.98
N LEU A 39 9.88 32.78 -26.04
CA LEU A 39 8.78 31.79 -25.95
C LEU A 39 9.15 30.55 -25.11
N GLY A 40 10.43 30.22 -25.00
CA GLY A 40 10.93 29.16 -24.13
C GLY A 40 10.92 29.54 -22.65
N SER A 41 11.11 30.82 -22.31
CA SER A 41 11.11 31.27 -20.92
C SER A 41 9.70 31.52 -20.37
N ALA A 42 8.75 31.91 -21.23
CA ALA A 42 7.35 32.08 -20.85
C ALA A 42 6.64 30.75 -20.54
N LEU A 43 7.07 29.63 -21.12
CA LEU A 43 6.56 28.29 -20.80
C LEU A 43 7.33 27.60 -19.67
N ALA A 44 8.59 27.95 -19.43
CA ALA A 44 9.38 27.42 -18.30
C ALA A 44 8.93 28.00 -16.94
N ASN A 45 8.31 29.18 -16.90
CA ASN A 45 7.87 29.84 -15.66
C ASN A 45 6.43 29.57 -15.25
N ARG A 46 5.72 28.66 -15.94
CA ARG A 46 4.47 28.06 -15.44
C ARG A 46 4.73 26.81 -14.60
N GLY A 47 5.72 26.88 -13.70
CA GLY A 47 5.68 26.09 -12.50
C GLY A 47 4.47 26.55 -11.69
N ARG A 48 3.33 25.88 -11.85
CA ARG A 48 2.19 26.03 -10.93
C ARG A 48 2.79 25.86 -9.53
N SER A 49 2.86 26.92 -8.75
CA SER A 49 3.14 26.83 -7.33
C SER A 49 2.00 26.01 -6.75
N VAL A 50 2.22 24.70 -6.59
CA VAL A 50 1.26 23.85 -5.89
C VAL A 50 1.22 24.43 -4.47
N PRO A 51 0.05 24.92 -4.00
CA PRO A 51 -0.05 25.45 -2.65
C PRO A 51 0.45 24.38 -1.69
N ARG A 52 1.40 24.76 -0.83
CA ARG A 52 2.07 23.84 0.08
C ARG A 52 1.01 23.32 1.05
N ARG A 53 0.62 22.06 0.87
CA ARG A 53 -0.37 21.38 1.72
C ARG A 53 0.08 21.46 3.18
N GLN A 54 -0.82 21.89 4.07
CA GLN A 54 -0.52 22.01 5.49
C GLN A 54 -0.60 20.62 6.13
N GLY A 55 0.46 20.22 6.83
CA GLY A 55 0.53 18.92 7.50
C GLY A 55 -0.20 18.91 8.84
N ALA A 56 0.04 17.86 9.63
CA ALA A 56 -0.51 17.74 10.97
C ALA A 56 -0.08 18.90 11.89
N VAL A 57 -0.98 19.33 12.77
CA VAL A 57 -0.77 20.41 13.74
C VAL A 57 -0.97 19.89 15.14
N PHE A 58 0.02 20.09 16.01
CA PHE A 58 -0.08 19.74 17.42
C PHE A 58 -0.92 20.75 18.20
N ARG A 59 -1.86 20.28 19.04
CA ARG A 59 -2.67 21.12 19.92
C ARG A 59 -2.77 20.50 21.31
N LYS A 60 -1.93 20.97 22.24
CA LYS A 60 -1.74 20.40 23.58
C LYS A 60 -3.04 20.10 24.35
N ASP A 61 -4.04 20.98 24.26
CA ASP A 61 -5.26 20.90 25.07
C ASP A 61 -6.49 20.40 24.30
N VAL A 62 -6.32 19.97 23.05
CA VAL A 62 -7.42 19.51 22.18
C VAL A 62 -7.12 18.11 21.67
N LEU A 63 -7.98 17.16 22.04
CA LEU A 63 -7.87 15.77 21.57
C LEU A 63 -7.89 15.71 20.03
N GLY A 64 -7.05 14.84 19.47
CA GLY A 64 -6.89 14.64 18.04
C GLY A 64 -8.19 14.23 17.37
N ASN A 65 -8.42 14.73 16.16
CA ASN A 65 -9.62 14.48 15.36
C ASN A 65 -9.78 13.03 14.85
N PHE A 66 -8.76 12.18 15.04
CA PHE A 66 -8.78 10.76 14.68
C PHE A 66 -8.51 9.83 15.87
N GLU A 67 -8.55 10.35 17.09
CA GLU A 67 -8.49 9.49 18.27
C GLU A 67 -9.77 8.65 18.39
N PRO A 68 -9.65 7.35 18.73
CA PRO A 68 -10.81 6.49 18.89
C PRO A 68 -11.69 7.01 20.04
N GLN A 69 -13.00 6.93 19.86
CA GLN A 69 -13.94 7.28 20.92
C GLN A 69 -13.81 6.26 22.05
N PRO A 70 -13.81 6.70 23.33
CA PRO A 70 -13.82 5.78 24.45
C PRO A 70 -15.07 4.88 24.36
N THR A 71 -14.87 3.58 24.31
CA THR A 71 -15.95 2.60 24.38
C THR A 71 -16.15 2.20 25.84
N ASP A 72 -17.39 2.25 26.33
CA ASP A 72 -17.75 1.92 27.71
C ASP A 72 -17.54 0.44 28.08
N THR A 73 -17.31 -0.43 27.09
CA THR A 73 -17.13 -1.86 27.30
C THR A 73 -15.66 -2.22 27.45
N VAL A 74 -15.24 -2.55 28.67
CA VAL A 74 -13.97 -3.22 28.91
C VAL A 74 -14.11 -4.66 28.42
N ARG A 75 -13.43 -5.01 27.33
CA ARG A 75 -13.36 -6.39 26.85
C ARG A 75 -12.45 -7.20 27.77
N GLU A 76 -12.94 -8.34 28.21
CA GLU A 76 -12.19 -9.30 29.02
C GLU A 76 -12.04 -10.61 28.25
N GLY A 77 -10.82 -11.13 28.20
CA GLY A 77 -10.51 -12.34 27.47
C GLY A 77 -9.01 -12.61 27.33
N PRO A 78 -8.63 -13.78 26.80
CA PRO A 78 -7.24 -14.12 26.53
C PRO A 78 -6.58 -13.08 25.62
N GLY A 79 -5.43 -12.54 26.04
CA GLY A 79 -4.63 -11.63 25.23
C GLY A 79 -5.19 -10.21 25.02
N GLU A 80 -6.34 -9.87 25.63
CA GLU A 80 -6.93 -8.51 25.59
C GLU A 80 -6.01 -7.48 26.23
N ASN A 81 -5.97 -6.27 25.66
CA ASN A 81 -5.06 -5.18 26.02
C ASN A 81 -3.56 -5.60 26.00
N GLY A 82 -3.23 -6.63 25.22
CA GLY A 82 -1.86 -7.14 25.11
C GLY A 82 -1.33 -7.80 26.39
N LYS A 83 -2.22 -8.25 27.28
CA LYS A 83 -1.86 -9.09 28.43
C LYS A 83 -1.24 -10.40 27.95
N ALA A 84 -0.23 -10.90 28.65
CA ALA A 84 0.37 -12.19 28.34
C ALA A 84 -0.68 -13.31 28.52
N HIS A 85 -0.74 -14.23 27.56
CA HIS A 85 -1.56 -15.43 27.62
C HIS A 85 -0.67 -16.65 27.47
N TYR A 86 -0.89 -17.66 28.29
CA TYR A 86 -0.05 -18.85 28.35
C TYR A 86 -0.87 -20.08 27.98
N ALA A 87 -0.25 -21.00 27.24
CA ALA A 87 -0.84 -22.29 26.95
C ALA A 87 -1.04 -23.11 28.23
N ARG A 88 -2.05 -23.99 28.24
CA ARG A 88 -2.24 -24.92 29.35
C ARG A 88 -1.10 -25.93 29.38
N PRO A 89 -0.73 -26.48 30.56
CA PRO A 89 0.32 -27.50 30.66
C PRO A 89 0.08 -28.74 29.77
N GLU A 90 -1.19 -29.08 29.54
CA GLU A 90 -1.62 -30.21 28.72
C GLU A 90 -1.30 -30.02 27.23
N ASP A 91 -1.30 -28.76 26.75
CA ASP A 91 -1.14 -28.43 25.34
C ASP A 91 0.35 -28.26 24.95
N GLN A 92 1.30 -28.45 25.88
CA GLN A 92 2.74 -28.15 25.66
C GLN A 92 3.35 -28.95 24.50
N ASN A 93 2.92 -30.20 24.30
CA ASN A 93 3.38 -31.02 23.19
C ASN A 93 2.90 -30.48 21.84
N GLU A 94 1.65 -30.03 21.77
CA GLU A 94 1.07 -29.41 20.57
C GLU A 94 1.74 -28.06 20.30
N VAL A 95 1.95 -27.25 21.34
CA VAL A 95 2.70 -25.99 21.26
C VAL A 95 4.08 -26.21 20.65
N ALA A 96 4.83 -27.22 21.09
CA ALA A 96 6.15 -27.52 20.54
C ALA A 96 6.10 -27.89 19.05
N GLN A 97 5.08 -28.66 18.62
CA GLN A 97 4.88 -29.04 17.22
C GLN A 97 4.54 -27.82 16.34
N VAL A 98 3.56 -27.01 16.73
CA VAL A 98 3.16 -25.84 15.95
C VAL A 98 4.24 -24.77 15.94
N MET A 99 5.01 -24.64 17.03
CA MET A 99 6.15 -23.72 17.09
C MET A 99 7.25 -24.14 16.12
N MET A 100 7.48 -25.44 15.93
CA MET A 100 8.43 -25.93 14.94
C MET A 100 7.95 -25.67 13.50
N GLU A 101 6.65 -25.72 13.26
CA GLU A 101 6.08 -25.51 11.91
C GLU A 101 5.98 -24.04 11.52
N TYR A 102 5.43 -23.18 12.39
CA TYR A 102 5.14 -21.78 12.07
C TYR A 102 6.15 -20.78 12.68
N GLY A 103 6.98 -21.22 13.63
CA GLY A 103 7.82 -20.30 14.42
C GLY A 103 7.06 -19.43 15.41
N ILE A 104 5.75 -19.67 15.57
CA ILE A 104 4.84 -18.92 16.43
C ILE A 104 3.95 -19.91 17.18
N ASN A 105 3.58 -19.58 18.43
CA ASN A 105 2.65 -20.37 19.22
C ASN A 105 1.21 -20.21 18.70
N MET A 106 0.86 -21.02 17.70
CA MET A 106 -0.47 -21.00 17.08
C MET A 106 -1.58 -21.42 18.03
N VAL A 107 -1.34 -22.37 18.95
CA VAL A 107 -2.33 -22.80 19.96
C VAL A 107 -2.81 -21.61 20.79
N VAL A 108 -1.88 -20.78 21.27
CA VAL A 108 -2.20 -19.56 22.02
C VAL A 108 -2.85 -18.52 21.12
N SER A 109 -2.37 -18.35 19.89
CA SER A 109 -2.98 -17.41 18.94
C SER A 109 -4.45 -17.75 18.68
N ASP A 110 -4.78 -19.02 18.47
CA ASP A 110 -6.15 -19.46 18.16
C ASP A 110 -7.13 -19.24 19.33
N GLN A 111 -6.62 -19.17 20.57
CA GLN A 111 -7.42 -18.85 21.76
C GLN A 111 -7.67 -17.35 21.94
N ILE A 112 -6.88 -16.49 21.29
CA ILE A 112 -7.00 -15.03 21.40
C ILE A 112 -7.94 -14.53 20.29
N ALA A 113 -8.91 -13.69 20.65
CA ALA A 113 -9.88 -13.11 19.73
C ALA A 113 -9.24 -12.39 18.53
N LEU A 114 -9.75 -12.62 17.31
CA LEU A 114 -9.24 -12.01 16.07
C LEU A 114 -9.33 -10.47 16.08
N ASP A 115 -10.28 -9.91 16.83
CA ASP A 115 -10.53 -8.48 16.99
C ASP A 115 -10.16 -7.97 18.39
N ARG A 116 -9.22 -8.63 19.08
CA ARG A 116 -8.77 -8.24 20.42
C ARG A 116 -8.33 -6.77 20.51
N SER A 117 -8.43 -6.17 21.70
CA SER A 117 -7.87 -4.86 21.97
C SER A 117 -6.34 -4.93 22.12
N THR A 118 -5.67 -3.86 21.66
CA THR A 118 -4.22 -3.70 21.74
C THR A 118 -3.89 -2.57 22.71
N PRO A 119 -2.80 -2.68 23.49
CA PRO A 119 -2.41 -1.61 24.41
C PRO A 119 -1.90 -0.40 23.62
N ASP A 120 -2.28 0.80 24.04
CA ASP A 120 -1.74 2.02 23.44
C ASP A 120 -0.29 2.25 23.89
N LYS A 121 0.66 1.94 23.01
CA LYS A 121 2.10 2.15 23.21
C LYS A 121 2.61 3.53 22.77
N ARG A 122 1.73 4.40 22.25
CA ARG A 122 2.14 5.71 21.75
C ARG A 122 2.50 6.64 22.90
N LEU A 123 3.35 7.63 22.62
CA LEU A 123 3.59 8.73 23.56
C LEU A 123 2.29 9.51 23.79
N PRO A 124 2.03 10.03 25.01
CA PRO A 124 0.81 10.79 25.29
C PRO A 124 0.56 11.96 24.33
N GLU A 125 1.63 12.58 23.83
CA GLU A 125 1.59 13.68 22.86
C GLU A 125 0.93 13.28 21.53
N CYS A 126 1.03 12.01 21.11
CA CYS A 126 0.45 11.53 19.86
C CYS A 126 -1.07 11.73 19.80
N LYS A 127 -1.74 11.80 20.96
CA LYS A 127 -3.20 11.93 21.07
C LYS A 127 -3.72 13.34 20.76
N TYR A 128 -2.82 14.32 20.65
CA TYR A 128 -3.16 15.75 20.54
C TYR A 128 -2.81 16.33 19.15
N TRP A 129 -2.52 15.45 18.18
CA TRP A 129 -2.26 15.87 16.80
C TRP A 129 -3.55 15.95 16.00
N GLN A 130 -3.70 17.07 15.29
CA GLN A 130 -4.79 17.32 14.36
C GLN A 130 -4.29 17.04 12.95
N TYR A 131 -4.95 16.12 12.26
CA TYR A 131 -4.61 15.74 10.89
C TYR A 131 -5.58 16.36 9.87
N PRO A 132 -5.14 16.68 8.65
CA PRO A 132 -6.04 17.09 7.57
C PRO A 132 -7.14 16.05 7.32
N SER A 133 -8.34 16.50 6.94
CA SER A 133 -9.45 15.59 6.62
C SER A 133 -9.35 15.01 5.21
N ASP A 134 -8.53 15.60 4.34
CA ASP A 134 -8.34 15.26 2.93
C ASP A 134 -7.04 14.47 2.68
N LEU A 135 -6.65 13.61 3.63
CA LEU A 135 -5.53 12.69 3.45
C LEU A 135 -5.76 11.75 2.26
N PRO A 136 -4.69 11.31 1.59
CA PRO A 136 -4.80 10.44 0.42
C PRO A 136 -5.39 9.08 0.79
N THR A 137 -6.07 8.46 -0.17
CA THR A 137 -6.56 7.08 0.00
C THR A 137 -5.42 6.08 0.01
N THR A 138 -5.59 4.98 0.74
CA THR A 138 -4.57 3.95 0.98
C THR A 138 -5.07 2.55 0.65
N SER A 139 -4.19 1.76 0.03
CA SER A 139 -4.34 0.31 -0.14
C SER A 139 -3.31 -0.36 0.74
N VAL A 140 -3.77 -1.30 1.56
CA VAL A 140 -2.88 -2.07 2.43
C VAL A 140 -2.58 -3.39 1.73
N VAL A 141 -1.33 -3.62 1.36
CA VAL A 141 -0.87 -4.84 0.72
C VAL A 141 -0.28 -5.78 1.76
N ILE A 142 -0.83 -6.97 1.88
CA ILE A 142 -0.37 -8.02 2.78
C ILE A 142 0.02 -9.23 1.92
N VAL A 143 1.31 -9.58 1.98
CA VAL A 143 1.82 -10.78 1.31
C VAL A 143 1.95 -11.89 2.33
N PHE A 144 1.48 -13.08 1.99
CA PHE A 144 1.57 -14.24 2.87
C PHE A 144 1.97 -15.50 2.10
N HIS A 145 2.62 -16.43 2.81
CA HIS A 145 2.96 -17.76 2.32
C HIS A 145 2.94 -18.72 3.50
N ASN A 146 2.07 -19.73 3.48
CA ASN A 146 1.95 -20.73 4.55
C ASN A 146 1.78 -20.12 5.97
N GLU A 147 1.13 -18.96 6.05
CA GLU A 147 0.89 -18.23 7.30
C GLU A 147 -0.15 -18.91 8.20
N GLY A 148 -0.08 -18.67 9.50
CA GLY A 148 -1.09 -19.10 10.45
C GLY A 148 -2.46 -18.46 10.16
N TRP A 149 -3.54 -19.24 10.29
CA TRP A 149 -4.90 -18.76 10.03
C TRP A 149 -5.29 -17.60 10.96
N SER A 150 -5.12 -17.77 12.28
CA SER A 150 -5.48 -16.75 13.25
C SER A 150 -4.58 -15.51 13.15
N THR A 151 -3.29 -15.64 12.83
CA THR A 151 -2.39 -14.50 12.67
C THR A 151 -2.76 -13.66 11.45
N LEU A 152 -2.98 -14.30 10.29
CA LEU A 152 -3.40 -13.64 9.06
C LEU A 152 -4.73 -12.89 9.25
N LEU A 153 -5.74 -13.57 9.79
CA LEU A 153 -7.06 -12.97 9.97
C LEU A 153 -7.02 -11.83 11.00
N ARG A 154 -6.26 -11.97 12.08
CA ARG A 154 -6.09 -10.90 13.07
C ARG A 154 -5.47 -9.66 12.47
N THR A 155 -4.52 -9.80 11.55
CA THR A 155 -3.97 -8.67 10.79
C THR A 155 -5.05 -7.97 9.97
N ILE A 156 -5.86 -8.72 9.23
CA ILE A 156 -6.96 -8.18 8.40
C ILE A 156 -7.96 -7.42 9.29
N HIS A 157 -8.43 -8.06 10.37
CA HIS A 157 -9.35 -7.44 11.33
C HIS A 157 -8.76 -6.18 11.96
N SER A 158 -7.49 -6.23 12.36
CA SER A 158 -6.80 -5.10 12.97
C SER A 158 -6.76 -3.89 12.03
N VAL A 159 -6.44 -4.10 10.75
CA VAL A 159 -6.44 -3.06 9.72
C VAL A 159 -7.85 -2.53 9.49
N LEU A 160 -8.85 -3.38 9.32
CA LEU A 160 -10.23 -2.96 9.04
C LEU A 160 -10.86 -2.20 10.20
N ASN A 161 -10.62 -2.63 11.45
CA ASN A 161 -11.25 -2.06 12.63
C ASN A 161 -10.61 -0.74 13.08
N ARG A 162 -9.29 -0.58 12.89
CA ARG A 162 -8.52 0.58 13.40
C ARG A 162 -8.17 1.62 12.34
N SER A 163 -8.52 1.40 11.08
CA SER A 163 -8.27 2.36 10.01
C SER A 163 -9.53 3.18 9.71
N PRO A 164 -9.43 4.52 9.62
CA PRO A 164 -10.56 5.36 9.22
C PRO A 164 -11.12 4.93 7.85
N PRO A 165 -12.43 4.63 7.73
CA PRO A 165 -13.03 4.14 6.49
C PRO A 165 -12.87 5.06 5.27
N GLN A 166 -12.72 6.36 5.52
CA GLN A 166 -12.50 7.38 4.49
C GLN A 166 -11.11 7.30 3.82
N PHE A 167 -10.12 6.73 4.51
CA PHE A 167 -8.75 6.63 4.00
C PHE A 167 -8.41 5.21 3.54
N LEU A 168 -9.00 4.17 4.15
CA LEU A 168 -8.78 2.79 3.75
C LEU A 168 -9.68 2.42 2.56
N LYS A 169 -9.09 2.36 1.37
CA LYS A 169 -9.79 2.00 0.13
C LYS A 169 -9.96 0.49 0.00
N GLU A 170 -8.87 -0.26 0.16
CA GLU A 170 -8.85 -1.71 0.01
C GLU A 170 -7.70 -2.35 0.81
N VAL A 171 -7.86 -3.62 1.14
CA VAL A 171 -6.82 -4.53 1.64
C VAL A 171 -6.57 -5.57 0.57
N VAL A 172 -5.36 -5.57 0.02
CA VAL A 172 -4.91 -6.45 -1.05
C VAL A 172 -4.09 -7.57 -0.43
N LEU A 173 -4.68 -8.77 -0.40
CA LEU A 173 -4.00 -9.99 0.03
C LEU A 173 -3.35 -10.65 -1.19
N VAL A 174 -2.07 -10.97 -1.06
CA VAL A 174 -1.30 -11.66 -2.10
C VAL A 174 -0.77 -12.97 -1.53
N ASP A 175 -1.31 -14.07 -2.03
CA ASP A 175 -0.86 -15.42 -1.72
C ASP A 175 0.33 -15.78 -2.61
N ASP A 176 1.51 -15.90 -2.00
CA ASP A 176 2.75 -16.31 -2.67
C ASP A 176 2.87 -17.84 -2.74
N PHE A 177 1.87 -18.48 -3.35
CA PHE A 177 1.83 -19.92 -3.60
C PHE A 177 1.86 -20.76 -2.30
N SER A 178 0.87 -20.55 -1.44
CA SER A 178 0.71 -21.33 -0.20
C SER A 178 0.20 -22.75 -0.48
N ASP A 179 0.72 -23.71 0.27
CA ASP A 179 0.38 -25.14 0.16
C ASP A 179 -0.79 -25.52 1.09
N LYS A 180 -0.95 -24.81 2.21
CA LYS A 180 -1.93 -25.12 3.25
C LYS A 180 -3.38 -25.02 2.74
N GLU A 181 -4.17 -26.05 3.00
CA GLU A 181 -5.55 -26.16 2.49
C GLU A 181 -6.49 -25.08 3.06
N ASN A 182 -6.34 -24.73 4.34
CA ASN A 182 -7.13 -23.67 4.98
C ASN A 182 -6.91 -22.28 4.34
N LEU A 183 -5.79 -22.04 3.67
CA LEU A 183 -5.53 -20.78 2.95
C LEU A 183 -6.15 -20.76 1.55
N LYS A 184 -6.81 -21.85 1.12
CA LYS A 184 -7.45 -21.98 -0.19
C LYS A 184 -8.93 -21.59 -0.11
N GLY A 185 -9.84 -22.56 -0.19
CA GLY A 185 -11.28 -22.32 -0.24
C GLY A 185 -11.81 -21.61 1.01
N ASP A 186 -11.41 -22.07 2.19
CA ASP A 186 -11.89 -21.52 3.47
C ASP A 186 -11.58 -20.03 3.61
N LEU A 187 -10.38 -19.61 3.18
CA LEU A 187 -9.97 -18.20 3.19
C LEU A 187 -10.84 -17.36 2.25
N GLU A 188 -11.14 -17.85 1.06
CA GLU A 188 -12.00 -17.15 0.09
C GLU A 188 -13.42 -16.98 0.63
N ASP A 189 -13.97 -18.04 1.24
CA ASP A 189 -15.28 -18.01 1.86
C ASP A 189 -15.33 -17.02 3.03
N TYR A 190 -14.29 -17.01 3.87
CA TYR A 190 -14.17 -16.05 4.97
C TYR A 190 -14.05 -14.60 4.48
N ILE A 191 -13.28 -14.34 3.43
CA ILE A 191 -13.05 -12.98 2.92
C ILE A 191 -14.32 -12.38 2.32
N ARG A 192 -15.22 -13.19 1.74
CA ARG A 192 -16.47 -12.70 1.13
C ARG A 192 -17.32 -11.85 2.07
N GLN A 193 -17.25 -12.08 3.39
CA GLN A 193 -17.99 -11.29 4.37
C GLN A 193 -17.58 -9.81 4.40
N PHE A 194 -16.34 -9.49 4.00
CA PHE A 194 -15.83 -8.11 3.95
C PHE A 194 -16.17 -7.39 2.64
N GLY A 195 -16.92 -8.04 1.75
CA GLY A 195 -17.34 -7.48 0.47
C GLY A 195 -16.15 -7.10 -0.41
N GLN A 196 -16.19 -5.88 -0.98
CA GLN A 196 -15.15 -5.40 -1.90
C GLN A 196 -13.95 -4.77 -1.18
N LYS A 197 -13.97 -4.65 0.16
CA LYS A 197 -12.86 -4.03 0.90
C LYS A 197 -11.62 -4.90 0.94
N VAL A 198 -11.78 -6.22 0.90
CA VAL A 198 -10.65 -7.17 0.94
C VAL A 198 -10.62 -7.94 -0.38
N ARG A 199 -9.47 -7.95 -1.05
CA ARG A 199 -9.28 -8.59 -2.35
C ARG A 199 -8.12 -9.57 -2.25
N LEU A 200 -8.35 -10.80 -2.70
CA LEU A 200 -7.34 -11.86 -2.70
C LEU A 200 -6.82 -12.09 -4.12
N TYR A 201 -5.50 -12.13 -4.25
CA TYR A 201 -4.80 -12.52 -5.46
C TYR A 201 -3.86 -13.68 -5.16
N ARG A 202 -3.84 -14.67 -6.05
CA ARG A 202 -2.97 -15.84 -5.92
C ARG A 202 -1.92 -15.87 -7.03
N ASN A 203 -0.66 -16.06 -6.64
CA ASN A 203 0.40 -16.29 -7.59
C ASN A 203 0.31 -17.72 -8.17
N LYS A 204 0.69 -17.88 -9.43
CA LYS A 204 0.71 -19.20 -10.11
C LYS A 204 1.89 -20.09 -9.68
N GLN A 205 2.92 -19.47 -9.12
CA GLN A 205 4.15 -20.11 -8.67
C GLN A 205 4.73 -19.30 -7.50
N ARG A 206 5.67 -19.88 -6.77
CA ARG A 206 6.36 -19.19 -5.67
C ARG A 206 7.34 -18.15 -6.23
N GLU A 207 7.04 -16.88 -6.02
CA GLU A 207 7.77 -15.74 -6.59
C GLU A 207 8.68 -15.07 -5.54
N GLY A 208 8.37 -15.26 -4.26
CA GLY A 208 9.07 -14.68 -3.14
C GLY A 208 8.52 -13.31 -2.75
N LEU A 209 8.79 -12.93 -1.49
CA LEU A 209 8.24 -11.73 -0.84
C LEU A 209 8.36 -10.45 -1.67
N ILE A 210 9.51 -10.21 -2.30
CA ILE A 210 9.78 -8.97 -3.04
C ILE A 210 8.89 -8.85 -4.29
N ARG A 211 8.79 -9.92 -5.08
CA ARG A 211 7.97 -9.93 -6.30
C ARG A 211 6.50 -9.91 -5.95
N SER A 212 6.09 -10.64 -4.92
CA SER A 212 4.71 -10.63 -4.44
C SER A 212 4.28 -9.27 -3.91
N ARG A 213 5.16 -8.54 -3.22
CA ARG A 213 4.90 -7.12 -2.86
C ARG A 213 4.78 -6.25 -4.11
N THR A 214 5.60 -6.49 -5.12
CA THR A 214 5.51 -5.76 -6.40
C THR A 214 4.19 -6.03 -7.13
N TYR A 215 3.73 -7.29 -7.17
CA TYR A 215 2.42 -7.63 -7.74
C TYR A 215 1.27 -7.02 -6.94
N GLY A 216 1.31 -7.10 -5.61
CA GLY A 216 0.32 -6.44 -4.76
C GLY A 216 0.26 -4.92 -5.01
N ALA A 217 1.41 -4.29 -5.23
CA ALA A 217 1.48 -2.87 -5.59
C ALA A 217 0.84 -2.56 -6.96
N GLN A 218 0.97 -3.46 -7.93
CA GLN A 218 0.34 -3.30 -9.25
C GLN A 218 -1.18 -3.45 -9.18
N TYR A 219 -1.70 -4.27 -8.26
CA TYR A 219 -3.14 -4.46 -8.06
C TYR A 219 -3.80 -3.35 -7.23
N ALA A 220 -3.01 -2.61 -6.45
CA ALA A 220 -3.50 -1.52 -5.62
C ALA A 220 -4.01 -0.34 -6.47
N THR A 221 -5.16 0.22 -6.10
CA THR A 221 -5.84 1.28 -6.85
C THR A 221 -5.89 2.62 -6.13
N SER A 222 -5.28 2.73 -4.96
CA SER A 222 -5.24 3.94 -4.13
C SER A 222 -4.09 4.87 -4.49
N GLU A 223 -4.05 6.06 -3.87
CA GLU A 223 -2.95 7.02 -4.03
C GLU A 223 -1.68 6.60 -3.28
N VAL A 224 -1.83 5.96 -2.11
CA VAL A 224 -0.72 5.49 -1.27
C VAL A 224 -0.83 3.98 -1.06
N ILE A 225 0.30 3.30 -1.05
CA ILE A 225 0.39 1.86 -0.76
C ILE A 225 1.12 1.69 0.56
N VAL A 226 0.53 0.91 1.47
CA VAL A 226 1.15 0.53 2.73
C VAL A 226 1.36 -0.98 2.71
N PHE A 227 2.59 -1.42 2.93
CA PHE A 227 2.91 -2.84 3.08
C PHE A 227 2.86 -3.22 4.55
N LEU A 228 2.15 -4.30 4.85
CA LEU A 228 2.18 -4.94 6.16
C LEU A 228 2.51 -6.41 5.99
N ASP A 229 3.16 -6.98 7.00
CA ASP A 229 3.34 -8.42 7.09
C ASP A 229 2.06 -9.09 7.57
N ALA A 230 1.93 -10.39 7.30
CA ALA A 230 0.70 -11.14 7.54
C ALA A 230 0.42 -11.43 9.02
N HIS A 231 1.35 -11.13 9.92
CA HIS A 231 1.26 -11.33 11.37
C HIS A 231 1.51 -10.00 12.11
N CYS A 232 0.77 -8.95 11.73
CA CYS A 232 0.88 -7.62 12.33
C CYS A 232 -0.42 -7.18 12.99
N GLU A 233 -0.32 -6.48 14.11
CA GLU A 233 -1.45 -5.79 14.72
C GLU A 233 -1.17 -4.30 14.79
N VAL A 234 -2.02 -3.51 14.13
CA VAL A 234 -1.89 -2.05 14.11
C VAL A 234 -2.42 -1.44 15.41
N ASN A 235 -1.81 -0.35 15.82
CA ASN A 235 -2.24 0.41 16.99
C ASN A 235 -3.36 1.42 16.63
N ALA A 236 -3.97 2.03 17.64
CA ALA A 236 -4.96 3.10 17.47
C ALA A 236 -4.36 4.28 16.69
N ASN A 237 -5.16 4.85 15.77
CA ASN A 237 -4.79 6.01 14.97
C ASN A 237 -3.41 5.88 14.27
N TRP A 238 -3.10 4.69 13.76
CA TRP A 238 -1.82 4.41 13.10
C TRP A 238 -1.70 5.04 11.71
N LEU A 239 -2.81 5.14 10.97
CA LEU A 239 -2.81 5.51 9.55
C LEU A 239 -2.64 7.02 9.30
N PRO A 240 -3.39 7.94 9.95
CA PRO A 240 -3.23 9.38 9.71
C PRO A 240 -1.81 9.94 9.93
N PRO A 241 -1.06 9.53 10.98
CA PRO A 241 0.34 9.92 11.15
C PRO A 241 1.25 9.46 10.00
N LEU A 242 0.97 8.29 9.40
CA LEU A 242 1.75 7.77 8.27
C LEU A 242 1.46 8.52 6.97
N LEU A 243 0.20 8.92 6.76
CA LEU A 243 -0.23 9.61 5.54
C LEU A 243 0.09 11.10 5.54
N SER A 244 0.12 11.76 6.71
CA SER A 244 0.33 13.21 6.78
C SER A 244 1.64 13.68 6.14
N PRO A 245 2.80 13.03 6.32
CA PRO A 245 4.04 13.43 5.64
C PRO A 245 3.96 13.27 4.12
N ILE A 246 3.31 12.20 3.65
CA ILE A 246 3.13 11.91 2.21
C ILE A 246 2.18 12.93 1.57
N TYR A 247 1.16 13.33 2.32
CA TYR A 247 0.23 14.39 1.94
C TYR A 247 0.94 15.73 1.71
N VAL A 248 1.92 16.07 2.55
CA VAL A 248 2.75 17.29 2.40
C VAL A 248 3.78 17.14 1.28
N ASN A 249 4.44 15.99 1.19
CA ASN A 249 5.47 15.70 0.19
C ASN A 249 5.33 14.28 -0.37
N ARG A 250 4.98 14.19 -1.66
CA ARG A 250 4.74 12.92 -2.36
C ARG A 250 5.99 12.06 -2.57
N VAL A 251 7.19 12.57 -2.28
CA VAL A 251 8.46 11.83 -2.38
C VAL A 251 8.87 11.19 -1.04
N ALA A 252 8.13 11.45 0.05
CA ALA A 252 8.45 10.90 1.35
C ALA A 252 8.01 9.44 1.48
N THR A 253 8.91 8.57 1.94
CA THR A 253 8.60 7.23 2.45
C THR A 253 8.73 7.21 3.97
N ARG A 254 7.89 6.43 4.66
CA ARG A 254 7.87 6.34 6.13
C ARG A 254 7.74 4.88 6.58
N PRO A 255 8.67 4.37 7.41
CA PRO A 255 8.45 3.12 8.11
C PRO A 255 7.49 3.34 9.30
N GLY A 256 6.70 2.31 9.63
CA GLY A 256 6.06 2.25 10.95
C GLY A 256 7.08 1.92 12.03
N ASN A 257 6.89 2.42 13.25
CA ASN A 257 7.72 1.99 14.38
C ASN A 257 7.29 0.59 14.81
N LEU A 258 8.14 -0.41 14.50
CA LEU A 258 8.03 -1.76 15.05
C LEU A 258 8.86 -1.80 16.34
N GLU A 259 8.20 -1.97 17.48
CA GLU A 259 8.89 -2.25 18.75
C GLU A 259 9.23 -3.73 18.80
N ASN A 260 10.52 -4.07 18.69
CA ASN A 260 11.00 -5.40 19.02
C ASN A 260 10.98 -5.52 20.55
N ARG A 261 10.22 -6.50 21.07
CA ARG A 261 10.34 -6.89 22.48
C ARG A 261 11.57 -7.78 22.61
N GLU A 262 12.58 -7.31 23.34
CA GLU A 262 13.56 -8.19 24.01
C GLU A 262 12.95 -8.75 25.30
#